data_AF-A0A1Y5EFR4-F1
#
_entry.id   AF-A0A1Y5EFR4-F1
#
_cell.length_a   1.000
_cell.length_b   1.000
_cell.length_c   1.000
_cell.angle_alpha   90.00
_cell.angle_beta   90.00
_cell.angle_gamma   90.00
#
_symmetry.space_group_name_H-M   'P 1'
#
loop_
_entity.id
_entity.type
_entity.pdbx_description
1 polymer ?
#
loop_
_entity_poly.entity_id
_entity_poly.type
_entity_poly.pdbx_seq_one_letter_code
_entity_poly.pdbx_strand_id
1 'polypeptide(L)'
;MDEFTFSKLTNNECNQLLIDNVITKNNPIPCNRLNRVNFSYINELGVVKQDGVLIVFDVLAPKVIVLMEKLLKQSFVISKARPIESYLGDDNASMDDNNTSAFNGRAITGGSRWSLHAYGVAIDINPIQNPFIDIEKDGTAKITPAKSAHLAVNRLNQRPGKSKRSGMAEDVVDIFAEHGFFVWGGYWNYPVDYQHFQVGPRSFIEELVAKEFNNGEKLLNSYISMYLDCRKNSQGERDQTEVRAACIDAIVTKMP
;
A
#
# COMPACT_ATOMS: atom_id res chain seq x y z
N MET A 1 -19.52 16.84 -3.89
CA MET A 1 -18.76 16.21 -4.98
C MET A 1 -17.64 15.48 -4.30
N ASP A 2 -17.58 14.16 -4.43
CA ASP A 2 -16.52 13.37 -3.82
C ASP A 2 -15.20 13.64 -4.55
N GLU A 3 -14.19 14.12 -3.81
CA GLU A 3 -12.96 14.70 -4.34
C GLU A 3 -11.90 13.62 -4.57
N PHE A 4 -12.09 12.86 -5.65
CA PHE A 4 -11.12 11.86 -6.11
C PHE A 4 -10.38 12.42 -7.32
N THR A 5 -9.13 12.84 -7.11
CA THR A 5 -8.31 13.46 -8.16
C THR A 5 -6.85 13.07 -8.05
N PHE A 6 -6.12 13.12 -9.15
CA PHE A 6 -4.67 13.03 -9.13
C PHE A 6 -4.05 14.10 -10.01
N SER A 7 -2.87 14.54 -9.61
CA SER A 7 -2.09 15.52 -10.35
C SER A 7 -0.60 15.23 -10.20
N LYS A 8 0.16 15.66 -11.20
CA LYS A 8 1.62 15.68 -11.11
C LYS A 8 2.07 16.64 -10.02
N LEU A 9 3.11 16.28 -9.28
CA LEU A 9 3.73 17.19 -8.32
C LEU A 9 4.31 18.42 -9.02
N THR A 10 4.02 19.59 -8.45
CA THR A 10 4.60 20.86 -8.87
C THR A 10 6.09 20.93 -8.49
N ASN A 11 6.84 21.84 -9.12
CA ASN A 11 8.24 22.07 -8.76
C ASN A 11 8.40 22.46 -7.28
N ASN A 12 7.45 23.21 -6.72
CA ASN A 12 7.47 23.58 -5.31
C ASN A 12 7.26 22.37 -4.40
N GLU A 13 6.31 21.49 -4.72
CA GLU A 13 6.13 20.23 -3.98
C GLU A 13 7.36 19.33 -4.09
N CYS A 14 7.97 19.21 -5.27
CA CYS A 14 9.21 18.47 -5.43
C CYS A 14 10.37 19.03 -4.59
N ASN A 15 10.50 20.36 -4.50
CA ASN A 15 11.48 20.99 -3.64
C ASN A 15 11.17 20.75 -2.16
N GLN A 16 9.90 20.75 -1.78
CA GLN A 16 9.48 20.47 -0.42
C GLN A 16 9.83 19.03 -0.02
N LEU A 17 9.61 18.04 -0.89
CA LEU A 17 10.04 16.65 -0.63
C LEU A 17 11.55 16.53 -0.39
N LEU A 18 12.37 17.34 -1.06
CA LEU A 18 13.83 17.37 -0.84
C LEU A 18 14.18 17.99 0.52
N ILE A 19 13.51 19.10 0.89
CA ILE A 19 13.72 19.79 2.17
C ILE A 19 13.32 18.89 3.35
N ASP A 20 12.21 18.17 3.20
CA ASP A 20 11.64 17.30 4.21
C ASP A 20 12.27 15.89 4.22
N ASN A 21 13.36 15.67 3.48
CA ASN A 21 14.07 14.38 3.39
C ASN A 21 13.20 13.19 2.95
N VAL A 22 12.11 13.46 2.21
CA VAL A 22 11.20 12.43 1.67
C VAL A 22 11.69 11.91 0.32
N ILE A 23 12.50 12.69 -0.40
CA ILE A 23 13.17 12.26 -1.64
C ILE A 23 14.62 12.71 -1.63
N THR A 24 15.50 11.94 -2.26
CA THR A 24 16.90 12.34 -2.48
C THR A 24 17.22 12.43 -3.97
N LYS A 25 18.34 13.06 -4.32
CA LYS A 25 18.83 13.10 -5.71
C LYS A 25 19.13 11.71 -6.30
N ASN A 26 19.35 10.71 -5.43
CA ASN A 26 19.67 9.34 -5.81
C ASN A 26 18.46 8.40 -5.74
N ASN A 27 17.25 8.94 -5.51
CA ASN A 27 16.04 8.12 -5.47
C ASN A 27 15.88 7.34 -6.78
N PRO A 28 15.31 6.12 -6.71
CA PRO A 28 15.18 5.27 -7.88
C PRO A 28 14.19 5.82 -8.92
N ILE A 29 13.31 6.75 -8.51
CA ILE A 29 12.45 7.49 -9.41
C ILE A 29 12.55 9.00 -9.14
N PRO A 30 12.58 9.84 -10.20
CA PRO A 30 12.58 11.29 -10.03
C PRO A 30 11.19 11.81 -9.63
N CYS A 31 11.14 12.97 -8.97
CA CYS A 31 9.89 13.57 -8.50
C CYS A 31 8.86 13.82 -9.62
N ASN A 32 9.31 14.08 -10.84
CA ASN A 32 8.40 14.32 -11.97
C ASN A 32 7.65 13.06 -12.46
N ARG A 33 7.99 11.88 -11.92
CA ARG A 33 7.29 10.59 -12.06
C ARG A 33 6.41 10.26 -10.84
N LEU A 34 6.24 11.22 -9.92
CA LEU A 34 5.33 11.10 -8.78
C LEU A 34 4.09 11.97 -9.01
N ASN A 35 2.96 11.41 -8.60
CA ASN A 35 1.67 12.09 -8.59
C ASN A 35 1.10 12.12 -7.16
N ARG A 36 0.45 13.23 -6.84
CA ARG A 36 -0.44 13.34 -5.68
C ARG A 36 -1.79 12.75 -6.03
N VAL A 37 -2.33 11.92 -5.17
CA VAL A 37 -3.69 11.40 -5.22
C VAL A 37 -4.45 11.96 -4.02
N ASN A 38 -5.49 12.75 -4.28
CA ASN A 38 -6.41 13.24 -3.26
C ASN A 38 -7.68 12.38 -3.30
N PHE A 39 -8.19 12.02 -2.13
CA PHE A 39 -9.35 11.14 -2.01
C PHE A 39 -10.10 11.35 -0.69
N SER A 40 -11.38 11.01 -0.74
CA SER A 40 -12.21 10.90 0.47
C SER A 40 -12.07 9.53 1.11
N TYR A 41 -12.12 9.46 2.45
CA TYR A 41 -12.10 8.22 3.22
C TYR A 41 -13.00 8.30 4.45
N ILE A 42 -13.40 7.16 5.01
CA ILE A 42 -14.15 7.12 6.29
C ILE A 42 -13.18 6.83 7.44
N ASN A 43 -13.21 7.65 8.49
CA ASN A 43 -12.33 7.48 9.65
C ASN A 43 -12.94 6.56 10.73
N GLU A 44 -12.21 6.35 11.82
CA GLU A 44 -12.63 5.48 12.94
C GLU A 44 -13.94 5.93 13.63
N LEU A 45 -14.33 7.19 13.46
CA LEU A 45 -15.59 7.74 13.99
C LEU A 45 -16.76 7.60 12.99
N GLY A 46 -16.53 6.99 11.83
CA GLY A 46 -17.53 6.88 10.76
C GLY A 46 -17.74 8.17 9.97
N VAL A 47 -16.85 9.16 10.12
CA VAL A 47 -16.95 10.46 9.43
C VAL A 47 -16.18 10.40 8.11
N VAL A 48 -16.81 10.86 7.04
CA VAL A 48 -16.13 11.05 5.75
C VAL A 48 -15.21 12.26 5.83
N LYS A 49 -13.93 11.99 5.58
CA LYS A 49 -12.82 12.93 5.50
C LYS A 49 -12.48 13.16 4.03
N GLN A 50 -12.15 14.40 3.67
CA GLN A 50 -11.82 14.83 2.29
C GLN A 50 -10.36 15.24 2.14
N ASP A 51 -9.55 14.92 3.15
CA ASP A 51 -8.18 15.38 3.29
C ASP A 51 -7.16 14.23 3.15
N GLY A 52 -7.61 13.11 2.57
CA GLY A 52 -6.78 11.95 2.28
C GLY A 52 -5.85 12.23 1.12
N VAL A 53 -4.56 11.95 1.33
CA VAL A 53 -3.52 12.19 0.32
C VAL A 53 -2.53 11.03 0.31
N LEU A 54 -2.20 10.55 -0.89
CA LEU A 54 -1.08 9.66 -1.15
C LEU A 54 -0.17 10.24 -2.26
N ILE A 55 1.13 10.04 -2.14
CA ILE A 55 2.08 10.29 -3.23
C ILE A 55 2.48 8.94 -3.81
N VAL A 56 2.28 8.75 -5.12
CA VAL A 56 2.49 7.46 -5.79
C VAL A 56 3.20 7.65 -7.13
N PHE A 57 3.75 6.57 -7.66
CA PHE A 57 4.26 6.52 -9.02
C PHE A 57 3.17 6.85 -10.03
N ASP A 58 3.52 7.63 -11.06
CA ASP A 58 2.58 8.20 -12.03
C ASP A 58 1.67 7.15 -12.70
N VAL A 59 2.24 6.02 -13.12
CA VAL A 59 1.52 4.88 -13.72
C VAL A 59 0.45 4.30 -12.78
N LEU A 60 0.63 4.42 -11.46
CA LEU A 60 -0.32 3.89 -10.48
C LEU A 60 -1.44 4.86 -10.11
N ALA A 61 -1.24 6.17 -10.28
CA ALA A 61 -2.20 7.18 -9.83
C ALA A 61 -3.65 6.93 -10.32
N PRO A 62 -3.89 6.55 -11.59
CA PRO A 62 -5.24 6.22 -12.04
C PRO A 62 -5.85 5.00 -11.32
N LYS A 63 -5.03 4.00 -10.97
CA LYS A 63 -5.50 2.78 -10.27
C LYS A 63 -5.72 3.04 -8.79
N VAL A 64 -4.86 3.84 -8.17
CA VAL A 64 -4.95 4.19 -6.75
C VAL A 64 -6.20 5.02 -6.48
N ILE A 65 -6.60 5.93 -7.38
CA ILE A 65 -7.90 6.63 -7.22
C ILE A 65 -9.05 5.65 -7.13
N VAL A 66 -9.17 4.75 -8.11
CA VAL A 66 -10.29 3.81 -8.16
C VAL A 66 -10.25 2.83 -6.98
N LEU A 67 -9.06 2.46 -6.53
CA LEU A 67 -8.84 1.71 -5.30
C LEU A 67 -9.43 2.47 -4.09
N MET A 68 -9.05 3.74 -3.87
CA MET A 68 -9.55 4.52 -2.72
C MET A 68 -11.05 4.78 -2.81
N GLU A 69 -11.61 4.98 -4.01
CA GLU A 69 -13.06 5.08 -4.24
C GLU A 69 -13.78 3.80 -3.79
N LYS A 70 -13.25 2.62 -4.16
CA LYS A 70 -13.81 1.34 -3.73
C LYS A 70 -13.70 1.14 -2.22
N LEU A 71 -12.58 1.53 -1.60
CA LEU A 71 -12.42 1.47 -0.15
C LEU A 71 -13.47 2.31 0.57
N LEU A 72 -13.70 3.56 0.12
CA LEU A 72 -14.75 4.41 0.68
C LEU A 72 -16.13 3.78 0.48
N LYS A 73 -16.43 3.28 -0.71
CA LYS A 73 -17.72 2.63 -1.03
C LYS A 73 -18.00 1.41 -0.15
N GLN A 74 -16.97 0.67 0.23
CA GLN A 74 -17.08 -0.46 1.16
C GLN A 74 -17.07 -0.04 2.64
N SER A 75 -17.01 1.27 2.93
CA SER A 75 -16.86 1.80 4.28
C SER A 75 -15.62 1.23 5.00
N PHE A 76 -14.55 0.96 4.26
CA PHE A 76 -13.27 0.57 4.84
C PHE A 76 -12.69 1.74 5.62
N VAL A 77 -12.46 1.52 6.92
CA VAL A 77 -11.94 2.56 7.81
C VAL A 77 -10.46 2.80 7.51
N ILE A 78 -10.13 4.04 7.18
CA ILE A 78 -8.75 4.54 7.14
C ILE A 78 -8.61 5.50 8.31
N SER A 79 -7.65 5.28 9.21
CA SER A 79 -7.49 6.13 10.40
C SER A 79 -7.06 7.54 9.98
N LYS A 80 -6.04 7.60 9.12
CA LYS A 80 -5.46 8.83 8.59
C LYS A 80 -4.73 8.50 7.28
N ALA A 81 -4.69 9.46 6.35
CA ALA A 81 -3.84 9.36 5.16
C ALA A 81 -3.25 10.73 4.81
N ARG A 82 -1.98 10.89 5.13
CA ARG A 82 -1.16 12.08 4.89
C ARG A 82 0.11 11.66 4.18
N PRO A 83 0.65 12.53 3.32
CA PRO A 83 1.89 12.21 2.64
C PRO A 83 3.05 12.37 3.64
N ILE A 84 4.15 11.64 3.42
CA ILE A 84 5.23 11.47 4.40
C ILE A 84 5.95 12.79 4.72
N GLU A 85 5.87 13.81 3.86
CA GLU A 85 6.35 15.17 4.17
C GLU A 85 5.69 15.79 5.39
N SER A 86 4.46 15.37 5.74
CA SER A 86 3.79 15.80 6.99
C SER A 86 4.53 15.33 8.25
N TYR A 87 5.45 14.38 8.10
CA TYR A 87 6.29 13.80 9.15
C TYR A 87 7.78 14.02 8.89
N LEU A 88 8.16 14.92 7.97
CA LEU A 88 9.56 15.23 7.64
C LEU A 88 10.38 13.98 7.25
N GLY A 89 9.75 13.02 6.55
CA GLY A 89 10.42 11.77 6.16
C GLY A 89 10.43 10.68 7.22
N ASP A 90 9.97 10.96 8.45
CA ASP A 90 9.98 10.01 9.56
C ASP A 90 8.85 8.98 9.44
N ASP A 91 9.24 7.81 8.95
CA ASP A 91 8.39 6.65 8.77
C ASP A 91 7.81 6.12 10.09
N ASN A 92 8.60 6.14 11.18
CA ASN A 92 8.15 5.66 12.48
C ASN A 92 7.11 6.62 13.07
N ALA A 93 7.34 7.94 12.96
CA ALA A 93 6.36 8.93 13.40
C ALA A 93 5.04 8.81 12.62
N SER A 94 5.10 8.55 11.31
CA SER A 94 3.94 8.28 10.47
C SER A 94 3.19 7.02 10.95
N MET A 95 3.91 5.90 11.16
CA MET A 95 3.31 4.65 11.62
C MET A 95 2.70 4.75 13.04
N ASP A 96 3.39 5.40 13.98
CA ASP A 96 2.91 5.59 15.36
C ASP A 96 1.66 6.47 15.46
N ASP A 97 1.44 7.31 14.44
CA ASP A 97 0.26 8.16 14.22
C ASP A 97 -0.82 7.50 13.33
N ASN A 98 -0.67 6.20 13.08
CA ASN A 98 -1.60 5.36 12.30
C ASN A 98 -1.85 5.86 10.87
N ASN A 99 -0.83 6.45 10.25
CA ASN A 99 -0.96 7.07 8.95
C ASN A 99 -0.80 6.06 7.81
N THR A 100 -1.80 6.00 6.94
CA THR A 100 -1.75 5.30 5.66
C THR A 100 -0.91 6.12 4.69
N SER A 101 0.14 5.52 4.12
CA SER A 101 1.14 6.23 3.31
C SER A 101 1.65 5.38 2.14
N ALA A 102 2.33 6.01 1.18
CA ALA A 102 2.79 5.34 -0.03
C ALA A 102 4.25 5.65 -0.37
N PHE A 103 4.57 6.85 -0.85
CA PHE A 103 5.95 7.19 -1.19
C PHE A 103 6.78 7.63 0.03
N ASN A 104 7.96 7.01 0.19
CA ASN A 104 9.03 7.46 1.09
C ASN A 104 10.40 7.07 0.50
N GLY A 105 11.19 8.05 0.09
CA GLY A 105 12.50 7.90 -0.54
C GLY A 105 13.62 7.51 0.41
N ARG A 106 13.43 6.40 1.14
CA ARG A 106 14.38 5.85 2.11
C ARG A 106 14.89 4.46 1.72
N ALA A 107 16.05 4.09 2.25
CA ALA A 107 16.51 2.70 2.21
C ALA A 107 15.60 1.80 3.05
N ILE A 108 15.62 0.49 2.76
CA ILE A 108 15.02 -0.54 3.62
C ILE A 108 15.66 -0.43 5.00
N THR A 109 14.85 -0.61 6.04
CA THR A 109 15.30 -0.61 7.43
C THR A 109 16.46 -1.58 7.63
N GLY A 110 17.59 -1.08 8.14
CA GLY A 110 18.80 -1.89 8.39
C GLY A 110 19.60 -2.29 7.14
N GLY A 111 19.27 -1.77 5.95
CA GLY A 111 19.97 -2.09 4.70
C GLY A 111 20.34 -0.87 3.86
N SER A 112 21.07 -1.10 2.76
CA SER A 112 21.48 -0.07 1.79
C SER A 112 20.61 -0.02 0.53
N ARG A 113 19.73 -1.00 0.35
CA ARG A 113 18.82 -1.07 -0.82
C ARG A 113 17.62 -0.15 -0.61
N TRP A 114 17.11 0.44 -1.68
CA TRP A 114 15.89 1.25 -1.63
C TRP A 114 14.68 0.43 -1.18
N SER A 115 13.90 1.00 -0.25
CA SER A 115 12.55 0.50 0.06
C SER A 115 11.69 0.54 -1.19
N LEU A 116 10.68 -0.33 -1.30
CA LEU A 116 9.75 -0.27 -2.42
C LEU A 116 8.83 0.96 -2.35
N HIS A 117 8.65 1.54 -1.15
CA HIS A 117 8.06 2.87 -0.98
C HIS A 117 8.84 3.97 -1.72
N ALA A 118 10.17 3.82 -1.89
CA ALA A 118 10.98 4.80 -2.61
C ALA A 118 10.71 4.82 -4.12
N TYR A 119 10.00 3.83 -4.65
CA TYR A 119 9.54 3.75 -6.03
C TYR A 119 8.09 4.25 -6.18
N GLY A 120 7.40 4.61 -5.09
CA GLY A 120 6.00 5.03 -5.15
C GLY A 120 5.03 3.92 -5.57
N VAL A 121 5.43 2.66 -5.42
CA VAL A 121 4.66 1.48 -5.85
C VAL A 121 4.16 0.60 -4.71
N ALA A 122 4.27 1.10 -3.49
CA ALA A 122 3.80 0.44 -2.28
C ALA A 122 2.86 1.36 -1.50
N ILE A 123 1.94 0.76 -0.75
CA ILE A 123 1.02 1.45 0.16
C ILE A 123 1.00 0.67 1.48
N ASP A 124 1.25 1.37 2.57
CA ASP A 124 1.02 0.90 3.93
C ASP A 124 -0.31 1.42 4.43
N ILE A 125 -1.20 0.54 4.90
CA ILE A 125 -2.53 0.92 5.42
C ILE A 125 -2.66 0.69 6.92
N ASN A 126 -3.16 1.71 7.63
CA ASN A 126 -3.48 1.65 9.07
C ASN A 126 -2.45 0.88 9.92
N PRO A 127 -1.20 1.37 10.07
CA PRO A 127 -0.10 0.65 10.73
C PRO A 127 -0.43 0.12 12.14
N ILE A 128 -1.29 0.80 12.92
CA ILE A 128 -1.69 0.32 14.25
C ILE A 128 -2.57 -0.94 14.16
N GLN A 129 -3.46 -1.01 13.16
CA GLN A 129 -4.28 -2.20 12.91
C GLN A 129 -3.50 -3.29 12.17
N ASN A 130 -2.46 -2.93 11.41
CA ASN A 130 -1.72 -3.82 10.52
C ASN A 130 -0.21 -3.74 10.79
N PRO A 131 0.29 -4.41 11.84
CA PRO A 131 1.68 -4.28 12.24
C PRO A 131 2.67 -4.94 11.28
N PHE A 132 3.89 -4.41 11.30
CA PHE A 132 5.10 -5.13 10.94
C PHE A 132 5.58 -5.98 12.13
N ILE A 133 5.85 -7.27 11.88
CA ILE A 133 6.29 -8.25 12.87
C ILE A 133 7.60 -8.86 12.42
N ASP A 134 8.66 -8.53 13.15
CA ASP A 134 10.01 -9.08 12.97
C ASP A 134 10.29 -10.07 14.09
N ILE A 135 10.54 -11.33 13.76
CA ILE A 135 10.82 -12.41 14.70
C ILE A 135 12.30 -12.79 14.61
N GLU A 136 13.04 -12.55 15.69
CA GLU A 136 14.44 -12.94 15.81
C GLU A 136 14.61 -14.47 15.83
N LYS A 137 15.84 -14.94 15.57
CA LYS A 137 16.15 -16.38 15.55
C LYS A 137 15.87 -17.10 16.89
N ASP A 138 15.83 -16.36 18.00
CA ASP A 138 15.52 -16.89 19.33
C ASP A 138 14.01 -16.90 19.64
N GLY A 139 13.17 -16.46 18.69
CA GLY A 139 11.71 -16.37 18.84
C GLY A 139 11.22 -15.05 19.43
N THR A 140 12.11 -14.10 19.74
CA THR A 140 11.70 -12.77 20.21
C THR A 140 11.03 -12.00 19.08
N ALA A 141 9.75 -11.64 19.26
CA ALA A 141 9.00 -10.85 18.30
C ALA A 141 9.09 -9.35 18.63
N LYS A 142 9.50 -8.55 17.65
CA LYS A 142 9.41 -7.10 17.64
C LYS A 142 8.23 -6.67 16.76
N ILE A 143 7.25 -6.03 17.40
CA ILE A 143 6.04 -5.54 16.73
C ILE A 143 6.12 -4.02 16.58
N THR A 144 5.94 -3.54 15.35
CA THR A 144 5.94 -2.11 15.02
C THR A 144 4.65 -1.74 14.28
N PRO A 145 3.92 -0.68 14.66
CA PRO A 145 4.06 0.13 15.88
C PRO A 145 3.98 -0.67 17.18
N ALA A 146 4.60 -0.18 18.26
CA ALA A 146 4.60 -0.87 19.56
C ALA A 146 3.18 -1.05 20.12
N LYS A 147 2.28 -0.09 19.87
CA LYS A 147 0.86 -0.17 20.28
C LYS A 147 0.14 -1.38 19.67
N SER A 148 0.57 -1.85 18.52
CA SER A 148 -0.05 -2.96 17.79
C SER A 148 0.13 -4.30 18.52
N ALA A 149 1.18 -4.44 19.36
CA ALA A 149 1.49 -5.67 20.09
C ALA A 149 0.31 -6.21 20.92
N HIS A 150 -0.44 -5.31 21.57
CA HIS A 150 -1.61 -5.67 22.38
C HIS A 150 -2.95 -5.40 21.68
N LEU A 151 -2.94 -4.81 20.48
CA LEU A 151 -4.15 -4.38 19.77
C LEU A 151 -4.48 -5.26 18.57
N ALA A 152 -3.47 -5.65 17.79
CA ALA A 152 -3.63 -6.11 16.41
C ALA A 152 -2.89 -7.41 16.04
N VAL A 153 -2.07 -7.98 16.93
CA VAL A 153 -1.38 -9.27 16.65
C VAL A 153 -2.38 -10.41 16.40
N ASN A 154 -3.45 -10.48 17.19
CA ASN A 154 -4.59 -11.35 16.87
C ASN A 154 -5.31 -10.79 15.64
N ARG A 155 -5.42 -11.57 14.56
CA ARG A 155 -5.98 -11.13 13.26
C ARG A 155 -7.49 -11.34 13.09
N LEU A 156 -8.20 -11.84 14.11
CA LEU A 156 -9.65 -12.07 14.02
C LEU A 156 -10.45 -10.77 14.09
N ASN A 157 -11.31 -10.54 13.10
CA ASN A 157 -12.21 -9.39 13.08
C ASN A 157 -13.34 -9.50 14.11
N GLN A 158 -13.95 -10.69 14.21
CA GLN A 158 -14.99 -10.99 15.18
C GLN A 158 -14.38 -11.77 16.34
N ARG A 159 -14.55 -11.27 17.57
CA ARG A 159 -14.02 -11.88 18.78
C ARG A 159 -15.13 -11.91 19.84
N PRO A 160 -15.36 -13.04 20.53
CA PRO A 160 -16.39 -13.12 21.57
C PRO A 160 -16.27 -12.00 22.60
N GLY A 161 -17.38 -11.30 22.86
CA GLY A 161 -17.45 -10.22 23.85
C GLY A 161 -16.70 -8.93 23.47
N LYS A 162 -16.30 -8.75 22.20
CA LYS A 162 -15.62 -7.54 21.72
C LYS A 162 -16.32 -6.97 20.49
N SER A 163 -16.15 -5.68 20.26
CA SER A 163 -16.56 -5.04 19.01
C SER A 163 -15.81 -5.64 17.81
N LYS A 164 -16.49 -5.65 16.65
CA LYS A 164 -15.86 -6.00 15.37
C LYS A 164 -14.70 -5.02 15.11
N ARG A 165 -13.54 -5.54 14.72
CA ARG A 165 -12.44 -4.71 14.25
C ARG A 165 -12.73 -4.16 12.85
N SER A 166 -12.20 -2.97 12.58
CA SER A 166 -12.24 -2.31 11.27
C SER A 166 -10.82 -1.90 10.87
N GLY A 167 -10.62 -1.62 9.59
CA GLY A 167 -9.33 -1.13 9.07
C GLY A 167 -8.25 -2.20 8.94
N MET A 168 -8.62 -3.48 8.99
CA MET A 168 -7.72 -4.64 8.91
C MET A 168 -7.41 -4.96 7.44
N ALA A 169 -6.15 -5.18 7.11
CA ALA A 169 -5.69 -5.36 5.74
C ALA A 169 -6.30 -6.59 5.04
N GLU A 170 -6.62 -7.63 5.80
CA GLU A 170 -7.31 -8.84 5.33
C GLU A 170 -8.63 -8.53 4.62
N ASP A 171 -9.33 -7.45 5.01
CA ASP A 171 -10.61 -7.04 4.44
C ASP A 171 -10.47 -6.45 3.03
N VAL A 172 -9.26 -6.09 2.60
CA VAL A 172 -9.04 -5.32 1.37
C VAL A 172 -8.05 -5.94 0.40
N VAL A 173 -7.46 -7.11 0.72
CA VAL A 173 -6.47 -7.77 -0.14
C VAL A 173 -6.99 -8.01 -1.56
N ASP A 174 -8.25 -8.44 -1.70
CA ASP A 174 -8.87 -8.61 -3.02
C ASP A 174 -8.90 -7.30 -3.83
N ILE A 175 -9.29 -6.20 -3.18
CA ILE A 175 -9.42 -4.90 -3.85
C ILE A 175 -8.04 -4.39 -4.24
N PHE A 176 -7.04 -4.53 -3.38
CA PHE A 176 -5.66 -4.16 -3.72
C PHE A 176 -5.17 -4.95 -4.94
N ALA A 177 -5.36 -6.27 -4.97
CA ALA A 177 -4.98 -7.10 -6.11
C ALA A 177 -5.73 -6.75 -7.40
N GLU A 178 -7.04 -6.43 -7.32
CA GLU A 178 -7.83 -5.95 -8.46
C GLU A 178 -7.30 -4.65 -9.09
N HIS A 179 -6.52 -3.85 -8.34
CA HIS A 179 -5.95 -2.58 -8.80
C HIS A 179 -4.42 -2.64 -8.98
N GLY A 180 -3.87 -3.86 -9.07
CA GLY A 180 -2.49 -4.10 -9.45
C GLY A 180 -1.52 -4.25 -8.29
N PHE A 181 -1.99 -4.32 -7.04
CA PHE A 181 -1.16 -4.63 -5.87
C PHE A 181 -1.23 -6.13 -5.56
N PHE A 182 -0.48 -6.94 -6.31
CA PHE A 182 -0.55 -8.39 -6.23
C PHE A 182 0.20 -8.98 -5.03
N VAL A 183 1.10 -8.23 -4.40
CA VAL A 183 1.88 -8.72 -3.26
C VAL A 183 1.45 -7.99 -2.00
N TRP A 184 1.04 -8.77 -1.00
CA TRP A 184 0.71 -8.28 0.34
C TRP A 184 1.70 -8.89 1.36
N GLY A 185 2.28 -8.06 2.21
CA GLY A 185 3.29 -8.47 3.18
C GLY A 185 2.76 -9.41 4.28
N GLY A 186 1.44 -9.47 4.47
CA GLY A 186 0.79 -10.46 5.34
C GLY A 186 0.87 -11.90 4.83
N TYR A 187 1.29 -12.13 3.57
CA TYR A 187 1.57 -13.46 3.04
C TYR A 187 3.02 -13.93 3.25
N TRP A 188 3.90 -13.08 3.73
CA TRP A 188 5.29 -13.47 3.96
C TRP A 188 5.41 -14.37 5.18
N ASN A 189 6.36 -15.31 5.12
CA ASN A 189 6.71 -16.12 6.29
C ASN A 189 7.51 -15.31 7.32
N TYR A 190 8.38 -14.42 6.83
CA TYR A 190 9.25 -13.57 7.65
C TYR A 190 9.94 -12.47 6.82
N PRO A 191 10.07 -11.24 7.34
CA PRO A 191 9.20 -10.67 8.39
C PRO A 191 7.74 -10.62 7.88
N VAL A 192 6.76 -10.54 8.78
CA VAL A 192 5.35 -10.41 8.38
C VAL A 192 4.98 -8.94 8.39
N ASP A 193 4.49 -8.41 7.26
CA ASP A 193 4.19 -6.99 7.12
C ASP A 193 2.73 -6.76 6.72
N TYR A 194 1.83 -6.70 7.70
CA TYR A 194 0.39 -6.66 7.43
C TYR A 194 -0.07 -5.36 6.76
N GLN A 195 0.62 -4.26 6.98
CA GLN A 195 0.26 -2.95 6.38
C GLN A 195 0.60 -2.90 4.90
N HIS A 196 1.60 -3.65 4.45
CA HIS A 196 2.31 -3.42 3.20
C HIS A 196 1.68 -4.10 2.00
N PHE A 197 1.34 -3.32 0.98
CA PHE A 197 0.91 -3.76 -0.34
C PHE A 197 1.85 -3.21 -1.41
N GLN A 198 2.26 -4.04 -2.37
CA GLN A 198 3.10 -3.62 -3.51
C GLN A 198 2.64 -4.25 -4.83
N VAL A 199 3.01 -3.61 -5.94
CA VAL A 199 2.53 -3.99 -7.28
C VAL A 199 3.04 -5.32 -7.83
N GLY A 200 4.09 -5.89 -7.25
CA GLY A 200 4.70 -7.13 -7.75
C GLY A 200 6.08 -7.35 -7.14
N PRO A 201 6.83 -8.36 -7.60
CA PRO A 201 8.20 -8.57 -7.17
C PRO A 201 9.09 -7.39 -7.60
N ARG A 202 10.25 -7.27 -6.97
CA ARG A 202 11.15 -6.13 -7.23
C ARG A 202 11.60 -6.04 -8.69
N SER A 203 11.86 -7.17 -9.34
CA SER A 203 12.25 -7.24 -10.75
C SER A 203 11.19 -6.63 -11.67
N PHE A 204 9.90 -6.93 -11.43
CA PHE A 204 8.80 -6.25 -12.09
C PHE A 204 8.73 -4.76 -11.81
N ILE A 205 8.94 -4.34 -10.56
CA ILE A 205 8.96 -2.93 -10.19
C ILE A 205 10.07 -2.20 -10.95
N GLU A 206 11.27 -2.77 -11.01
CA GLU A 206 12.41 -2.22 -11.74
C GLU A 206 12.12 -2.11 -13.25
N GLU A 207 11.50 -3.12 -13.85
CA GLU A 207 11.05 -3.04 -15.25
C GLU A 207 9.97 -1.96 -15.43
N LEU A 208 8.99 -1.90 -14.54
CA LEU A 208 7.84 -0.99 -14.64
C LEU A 208 8.28 0.47 -14.55
N VAL A 209 9.15 0.81 -13.60
CA VAL A 209 9.63 2.20 -13.44
C VAL A 209 10.56 2.65 -14.57
N ALA A 210 11.22 1.71 -15.25
CA ALA A 210 12.03 2.00 -16.43
C ALA A 210 11.20 2.35 -17.68
N LYS A 211 9.88 2.13 -17.66
CA LYS A 211 9.00 2.48 -18.79
C LYS A 211 8.44 3.89 -18.67
N GLU A 212 8.28 4.53 -19.82
CA GLU A 212 7.45 5.73 -19.98
C GLU A 212 5.98 5.44 -19.63
N PHE A 213 5.26 6.46 -19.19
CA PHE A 213 3.90 6.36 -18.64
C PHE A 213 2.98 5.43 -19.46
N ASN A 214 2.80 5.68 -20.76
CA ASN A 214 1.88 4.90 -21.61
C ASN A 214 2.27 3.40 -21.71
N ASN A 215 3.57 3.09 -21.72
CA ASN A 215 4.03 1.71 -21.83
C ASN A 215 3.99 1.01 -20.47
N GLY A 216 4.29 1.72 -19.39
CA GLY A 216 4.12 1.23 -18.02
C GLY A 216 2.64 0.95 -17.70
N GLU A 217 1.74 1.84 -18.09
CA GLU A 217 0.30 1.66 -17.91
C GLU A 217 -0.23 0.43 -18.67
N LYS A 218 0.16 0.27 -19.93
CA LYS A 218 -0.18 -0.94 -20.71
C LYS A 218 0.35 -2.22 -20.05
N LEU A 219 1.59 -2.21 -19.58
CA LEU A 219 2.20 -3.35 -18.89
C LEU A 219 1.40 -3.71 -17.64
N LEU A 220 1.18 -2.75 -16.73
CA LEU A 220 0.44 -2.98 -15.50
C LEU A 220 -0.99 -3.47 -15.78
N ASN A 221 -1.68 -2.84 -16.73
CA ASN A 221 -3.04 -3.24 -17.12
C ASN A 221 -3.10 -4.67 -17.64
N SER A 222 -2.07 -5.15 -18.35
CA SER A 222 -2.04 -6.54 -18.82
C SER A 222 -2.08 -7.54 -17.67
N TYR A 223 -1.30 -7.32 -16.60
CA TYR A 223 -1.31 -8.17 -15.41
C TYR A 223 -2.60 -8.04 -14.60
N ILE A 224 -3.15 -6.83 -14.50
CA ILE A 224 -4.46 -6.62 -13.86
C ILE A 224 -5.54 -7.41 -14.61
N SER A 225 -5.60 -7.31 -15.94
CA SER A 225 -6.57 -8.06 -16.75
C SER A 225 -6.41 -9.56 -16.56
N MET A 226 -5.17 -10.08 -16.58
CA MET A 226 -4.92 -11.49 -16.33
C MET A 226 -5.40 -11.94 -14.94
N TYR A 227 -5.19 -11.12 -13.90
CA TYR A 227 -5.68 -11.42 -12.55
C TYR A 227 -7.21 -11.45 -12.49
N LEU A 228 -7.87 -10.43 -13.07
CA LEU A 228 -9.32 -10.33 -13.10
C LEU A 228 -9.97 -11.49 -13.88
N ASP A 229 -9.37 -11.89 -15.00
CA ASP A 229 -9.83 -13.05 -15.78
C ASP A 229 -9.68 -14.35 -14.98
N CYS A 230 -8.57 -14.53 -14.27
CA CYS A 230 -8.39 -15.68 -13.38
C CYS A 230 -9.46 -15.73 -12.28
N ARG A 231 -9.72 -14.61 -11.61
CA ARG A 231 -10.77 -14.51 -10.57
C ARG A 231 -12.16 -14.79 -11.14
N LYS A 232 -12.46 -14.25 -12.33
CA LYS A 232 -13.74 -14.46 -13.02
C LYS A 232 -13.96 -15.93 -13.39
N ASN A 233 -12.94 -16.61 -13.91
CA ASN A 233 -13.04 -18.01 -14.32
C ASN A 233 -13.20 -18.98 -13.14
N SER A 234 -12.87 -18.52 -11.93
CA SER A 234 -12.89 -19.33 -10.69
C SER A 234 -14.04 -18.94 -9.74
N GLN A 235 -15.02 -18.15 -10.20
CA GLN A 235 -16.13 -17.66 -9.37
C GLN A 235 -17.02 -18.75 -8.76
N GLY A 236 -17.02 -19.96 -9.34
CA GLY A 236 -17.78 -21.11 -8.83
C GLY A 236 -17.14 -21.82 -7.63
N GLU A 237 -15.91 -21.45 -7.26
CA GLU A 237 -15.17 -22.11 -6.19
C GLU A 237 -15.60 -21.61 -4.80
N ARG A 238 -15.63 -22.53 -3.84
CA ARG A 238 -16.12 -22.25 -2.48
C ARG A 238 -15.14 -21.43 -1.66
N ASP A 239 -13.84 -21.64 -1.83
CA ASP A 239 -12.80 -20.93 -1.08
C ASP A 239 -12.22 -19.79 -1.91
N GLN A 240 -12.76 -18.58 -1.67
CA GLN A 240 -12.30 -17.38 -2.36
C GLN A 240 -10.87 -16.97 -1.98
N THR A 241 -10.37 -17.42 -0.83
CA THR A 241 -8.99 -17.18 -0.40
C THR A 241 -8.02 -18.05 -1.20
N GLU A 242 -8.35 -19.33 -1.38
CA GLU A 242 -7.55 -20.25 -2.20
C GLU A 242 -7.48 -19.76 -3.65
N VAL A 243 -8.62 -19.38 -4.23
CA VAL A 243 -8.67 -18.79 -5.58
C VAL A 243 -7.78 -17.54 -5.67
N ARG A 244 -7.82 -16.66 -4.66
CA ARG A 244 -7.03 -15.42 -4.68
C ARG A 244 -5.54 -15.75 -4.67
N ALA A 245 -5.13 -16.66 -3.80
CA ALA A 245 -3.73 -17.10 -3.71
C ALA A 245 -3.25 -17.72 -5.03
N ALA A 246 -4.03 -18.62 -5.63
CA ALA A 246 -3.69 -19.25 -6.90
C ALA A 246 -3.60 -18.23 -8.05
N CYS A 247 -4.54 -17.29 -8.14
CA CYS A 247 -4.50 -16.24 -9.15
C CYS A 247 -3.32 -15.29 -8.96
N ILE A 248 -3.00 -14.88 -7.73
CA ILE A 248 -1.83 -14.05 -7.46
C ILE A 248 -0.54 -14.78 -7.84
N ASP A 249 -0.40 -16.05 -7.45
CA ASP A 249 0.78 -16.87 -7.74
C ASP A 249 1.03 -17.01 -9.25
N ALA A 250 -0.03 -17.27 -10.02
CA ALA A 250 0.02 -17.36 -11.48
C ALA A 250 0.44 -16.04 -12.16
N ILE A 251 0.16 -14.90 -11.54
CA ILE A 251 0.52 -13.57 -12.04
C ILE A 251 1.95 -13.22 -11.66
N VAL A 252 2.29 -13.35 -10.38
CA VAL A 252 3.62 -13.01 -9.85
C VAL A 252 4.70 -13.89 -10.46
N THR A 253 4.42 -15.16 -10.76
CA THR A 253 5.38 -16.07 -11.43
C THR A 253 5.64 -15.71 -12.89
N LYS A 254 4.70 -15.01 -13.56
CA LYS A 254 4.88 -14.55 -14.95
C LYS A 254 5.54 -13.19 -15.05
N MET A 255 5.64 -12.48 -13.93
CA MET A 255 6.35 -11.22 -13.87
C MET A 255 7.86 -11.46 -14.03
N PRO A 256 8.57 -10.53 -14.71
CA PRO A 256 10.02 -10.57 -14.85
C PRO A 256 10.73 -10.55 -13.50
#